data_AF-A0A9D1UEU3-F1
#
_entry.id   AF-A0A9D1UEU3-F1
#
_cell.length_a   1.000
_cell.length_b   1.000
_cell.length_c   1.000
_cell.angle_alpha   90.00
_cell.angle_beta   90.00
_cell.angle_gamma   90.00
#
_symmetry.space_group_name_H-M   'P 1'
#
loop_
_entity.id
_entity.type
_entity.pdbx_description
1 polymer ?
#
loop_
_entity_poly.entity_id
_entity_poly.type
_entity_poly.pdbx_seq_one_letter_code
_entity_poly.pdbx_strand_id
1 'polypeptide(L)'
;MFGEIIKKKKNKIGLFVNVLGEDKVSYYGDSRGISKDVLVSLTVGDKVEFEGELSSTGNPTVCSLVVVEKAEKICLEFSEEEKEKVKKLILLFMSQEESCFITKLNQFLLRNGFDYRKYGFQKLKGFFIEQFADVLRFETKEYNGVPQTVLSLLDPGATSTLDTDTLMEKLSVLTAETGYY
;
A
#
# COMPACT_ATOMS: atom_id res chain seq x y z
N MET A 1 21.21 22.23 3.29
CA MET A 1 22.17 21.11 3.09
C MET A 1 21.43 19.97 2.42
N PHE A 2 22.05 19.19 1.54
CA PHE A 2 21.37 18.13 0.78
C PHE A 2 21.70 16.73 1.30
N GLY A 3 20.78 15.79 1.06
CA GLY A 3 20.96 14.39 1.40
C GLY A 3 19.87 13.49 0.81
N GLU A 4 19.98 12.20 1.10
CA GLU A 4 19.03 11.18 0.66
C GLU A 4 18.41 10.46 1.87
N ILE A 5 17.11 10.16 1.77
CA ILE A 5 16.44 9.36 2.80
C ILE A 5 16.87 7.91 2.67
N ILE A 6 17.59 7.41 3.69
CA ILE A 6 18.10 6.03 3.70
C ILE A 6 17.24 5.10 4.55
N LYS A 7 16.44 5.62 5.49
CA LYS A 7 15.63 4.76 6.37
C LYS A 7 14.46 5.50 6.99
N LYS A 8 13.34 4.79 7.14
CA LYS A 8 12.16 5.21 7.88
C LYS A 8 11.75 4.13 8.86
N LYS A 9 11.56 4.46 10.14
CA LYS A 9 11.19 3.46 11.16
C LYS A 9 10.28 4.10 12.20
N LYS A 10 9.32 3.31 12.71
CA LYS A 10 8.39 3.70 13.78
C LYS A 10 8.84 3.04 15.09
N ASN A 11 8.82 3.78 16.20
CA ASN A 11 9.09 3.33 17.57
C ASN A 11 7.99 3.85 18.49
N LYS A 12 8.16 3.63 19.79
CA LYS A 12 7.23 4.07 20.84
C LYS A 12 7.05 5.60 20.92
N ILE A 13 8.04 6.38 20.46
CA ILE A 13 8.09 7.85 20.55
C ILE A 13 7.54 8.50 19.27
N GLY A 14 7.53 7.78 18.14
CA GLY A 14 6.96 8.28 16.89
C GLY A 14 7.56 7.63 15.66
N LEU A 15 7.45 8.32 14.53
CA LEU A 15 8.08 7.96 13.27
C LEU A 15 9.34 8.81 13.10
N PHE A 16 10.44 8.18 12.71
CA PHE A 16 11.74 8.82 12.51
C PHE A 16 12.30 8.46 11.15
N VAL A 17 13.08 9.40 10.63
CA VAL A 17 13.74 9.33 9.33
C VAL A 17 15.23 9.51 9.56
N ASN A 18 16.02 8.64 8.93
CA ASN A 18 17.45 8.83 8.80
C ASN A 18 17.74 9.35 7.41
N VAL A 19 18.51 10.43 7.35
CA VAL A 19 18.98 11.05 6.13
C VAL A 19 20.51 10.92 6.10
N LEU A 20 21.06 10.46 4.99
CA LEU A 20 22.49 10.51 4.75
C LEU A 20 22.81 11.82 4.03
N GLY A 21 23.51 12.72 4.71
CA GLY A 21 23.98 13.96 4.09
C GLY A 21 25.07 13.68 3.06
N GLU A 22 25.25 14.62 2.13
CA GLU A 22 26.35 14.57 1.15
C GLU A 22 27.74 14.56 1.82
N ASP A 23 27.84 15.13 3.02
CA ASP A 23 29.01 15.09 3.91
C ASP A 23 29.25 13.72 4.56
N LYS A 24 28.42 12.71 4.25
CA LYS A 24 28.41 11.36 4.83
C LYS A 24 28.07 11.32 6.32
N VAL A 25 27.53 12.40 6.87
CA VAL A 25 26.99 12.43 8.22
C VAL A 25 25.55 11.94 8.20
N SER A 26 25.18 11.12 9.19
CA SER A 26 23.80 10.66 9.36
C SER A 26 23.03 11.65 10.22
N TYR A 27 21.94 12.15 9.67
CA TYR A 27 21.02 13.08 10.32
C TYR A 27 19.75 12.35 10.72
N TYR A 28 19.20 12.75 11.87
CA TYR A 28 17.99 12.15 12.43
C TYR A 28 16.91 13.21 12.59
N GLY A 29 15.70 12.87 12.15
CA GLY A 29 14.53 13.67 12.40
C GLY A 29 13.39 12.81 12.92
N ASP A 30 12.63 13.34 13.87
CA ASP A 30 11.47 12.70 14.46
C ASP A 30 10.18 13.50 14.20
N SER A 31 9.03 12.95 14.57
CA SER A 31 7.73 13.59 14.39
C SER A 31 7.50 14.86 15.22
N ARG A 32 8.45 15.27 16.06
CA ARG A 32 8.41 16.50 16.87
C ARG A 32 9.26 17.62 16.26
N GLY A 33 10.21 17.28 15.39
CA GLY A 33 11.11 18.21 14.70
C GLY A 33 10.94 18.26 13.18
N ILE A 34 9.99 17.53 12.58
CA ILE A 34 9.66 17.61 11.15
C ILE A 34 8.15 17.71 11.00
N SER A 35 7.67 18.52 10.05
CA SER A 35 6.24 18.60 9.72
C SER A 35 5.68 17.21 9.40
N LYS A 36 4.63 16.80 10.13
CA LYS A 36 4.00 15.49 10.02
C LYS A 36 3.56 15.17 8.58
N ASP A 37 3.14 16.18 7.83
CA ASP A 37 2.69 16.00 6.45
C ASP A 37 3.85 15.69 5.50
N VAL A 38 4.99 16.36 5.69
CA VAL A 38 6.24 16.05 4.98
C VAL A 38 6.60 14.59 5.23
N LEU A 39 6.62 14.16 6.50
CA LEU A 39 6.95 12.81 6.91
C LEU A 39 6.08 11.73 6.25
N VAL A 40 4.78 11.97 6.04
CA VAL A 40 3.88 11.03 5.34
C VAL A 40 4.23 10.94 3.85
N SER A 41 4.68 12.04 3.24
CA SER A 41 5.09 12.10 1.83
C SER A 41 6.51 11.60 1.53
N LEU A 42 7.41 11.59 2.53
CA LEU A 42 8.80 11.17 2.40
C LEU A 42 8.94 9.65 2.21
N THR A 43 9.69 9.28 1.17
CA THR A 43 10.02 7.90 0.77
C THR A 43 11.54 7.68 0.83
N VAL A 44 11.96 6.44 1.12
CA VAL A 44 13.38 6.06 1.02
C VAL A 44 13.83 6.21 -0.43
N GLY A 45 14.97 6.86 -0.65
CA GLY A 45 15.47 7.24 -1.97
C GLY A 45 15.16 8.67 -2.39
N ASP A 46 14.26 9.38 -1.71
CA ASP A 46 13.99 10.79 -2.02
C ASP A 46 15.22 11.64 -1.71
N LYS A 47 15.58 12.53 -2.66
CA LYS A 47 16.55 13.59 -2.38
C LYS A 47 15.85 14.72 -1.66
N VAL A 48 16.45 15.12 -0.56
CA VAL A 48 15.90 16.12 0.34
C VAL A 48 16.92 17.20 0.62
N GLU A 49 16.41 18.41 0.79
CA GLU A 49 17.11 19.47 1.48
C GLU A 49 16.67 19.48 2.94
N PHE A 50 17.64 19.62 3.84
CA PHE A 50 17.40 19.71 5.26
C PHE A 50 17.99 21.00 5.85
N GLU A 51 17.29 21.49 6.86
CA GLU A 51 17.71 22.56 7.75
C GLU A 51 17.76 22.00 9.17
N GLY A 52 18.85 22.26 9.89
CA GLY A 52 19.05 21.68 11.21
C GLY A 52 20.08 22.44 12.04
N GLU A 53 19.92 22.31 13.35
CA GLU A 53 20.84 22.82 14.36
C GLU A 53 21.54 21.66 15.06
N LEU A 54 22.70 21.94 15.67
CA LEU A 54 23.32 21.00 16.60
C LEU A 54 22.48 20.96 17.88
N SER A 55 22.04 19.77 18.28
CA SER A 55 21.45 19.61 19.61
C SER A 55 22.48 20.01 20.68
N SER A 56 22.00 20.31 21.88
CA SER A 56 22.83 20.57 23.06
C SER A 56 23.79 19.43 23.43
N THR A 57 23.64 18.26 22.81
CA THR A 57 24.51 17.09 22.97
C THR A 57 25.53 16.92 21.84
N GLY A 58 25.61 17.87 20.91
CA GLY A 58 26.52 17.84 19.76
C GLY A 58 26.04 16.95 18.60
N ASN A 59 24.88 16.30 18.73
CA ASN A 59 24.30 15.51 17.65
C ASN A 59 23.50 16.41 16.70
N PRO A 60 23.73 16.35 15.38
CA PRO A 60 22.99 17.15 14.42
C PRO A 60 21.51 16.70 14.38
N THR A 61 20.59 17.65 14.55
CA THR A 61 19.14 17.39 14.58
C THR A 61 18.47 18.13 13.42
N VAL A 62 17.60 17.43 12.69
CA VAL A 62 16.86 18.03 11.58
C VAL A 62 15.60 18.71 12.08
N CYS A 63 15.46 20.00 11.78
CA CYS A 63 14.32 20.85 12.16
C CYS A 63 13.33 21.05 10.99
N SER A 64 13.79 20.88 9.75
CA SER A 64 12.93 20.90 8.57
C SER A 64 13.50 20.02 7.45
N LEU A 65 12.60 19.43 6.66
CA LEU A 65 12.94 18.67 5.45
C LEU A 65 12.05 19.13 4.29
N VAL A 66 12.65 19.33 3.13
CA VAL A 66 11.95 19.63 1.88
C VAL A 66 12.41 18.63 0.83
N VAL A 67 11.48 18.00 0.13
CA VAL A 67 11.84 17.12 -1.00
C VAL A 67 12.23 18.00 -2.17
N VAL A 68 13.48 17.85 -2.63
CA VAL A 68 13.98 18.57 -3.80
C VAL A 68 13.84 17.74 -5.07
N GLU A 69 13.90 16.40 -4.94
CA GLU A 69 13.68 15.48 -6.03
C GLU A 69 13.05 14.20 -5.45
N LYS A 70 11.83 13.88 -5.90
CA LYS A 70 11.20 12.60 -5.52
C LYS A 70 11.87 11.49 -6.28
N ALA A 71 12.23 10.42 -5.59
CA ALA A 71 12.49 9.17 -6.27
C ALA A 71 11.22 8.81 -7.03
N GLU A 72 11.32 8.70 -8.36
CA GLU A 72 10.21 8.15 -9.13
C GLU A 72 9.99 6.73 -8.64
N LYS A 73 8.91 6.56 -7.87
CA LYS A 73 8.41 5.23 -7.57
C LYS A 73 7.96 4.66 -8.90
N ILE A 74 8.77 3.81 -9.51
CA ILE A 74 8.40 3.07 -10.72
C ILE A 74 7.17 2.25 -10.35
N CYS A 75 6.01 2.79 -10.69
CA CYS A 75 4.75 2.11 -10.53
C CYS A 75 4.64 1.18 -11.73
N LEU A 76 4.39 -0.10 -11.45
CA LEU A 76 4.06 -1.02 -12.52
C LEU A 76 2.77 -0.53 -13.16
N GLU A 77 2.68 -0.62 -14.48
CA GLU A 77 1.42 -0.44 -15.17
C GLU A 77 0.48 -1.58 -14.78
N PHE A 78 -0.76 -1.24 -14.43
CA PHE A 78 -1.77 -2.27 -14.15
C PHE A 78 -2.36 -2.74 -15.48
N SER A 79 -1.70 -3.70 -16.10
CA SER A 79 -2.07 -4.20 -17.43
C SER A 79 -3.46 -4.86 -17.42
N GLU A 80 -4.13 -4.87 -18.58
CA GLU A 80 -5.43 -5.52 -18.74
C GLU A 80 -5.37 -7.04 -18.44
N GLU A 81 -4.25 -7.69 -18.72
CA GLU A 81 -4.02 -9.10 -18.39
C GLU A 81 -4.03 -9.35 -16.88
N GLU A 82 -3.35 -8.49 -16.13
CA GLU A 82 -3.29 -8.59 -14.67
C GLU A 82 -4.63 -8.23 -14.04
N LYS A 83 -5.32 -7.22 -14.60
CA LYS A 83 -6.68 -6.84 -14.22
C LYS A 83 -7.66 -8.00 -14.39
N GLU A 84 -7.59 -8.71 -15.51
CA GLU A 84 -8.45 -9.87 -15.78
C GLU A 84 -8.16 -11.04 -14.84
N LYS A 85 -6.89 -11.28 -14.47
CA LYS A 85 -6.55 -12.27 -13.43
C LYS A 85 -7.15 -11.90 -12.08
N VAL A 86 -6.98 -10.65 -11.66
CA VAL A 86 -7.52 -10.16 -10.38
C VAL A 86 -9.05 -10.21 -10.40
N LYS A 87 -9.70 -9.87 -11.52
CA LYS A 87 -11.15 -9.99 -11.70
C LYS A 87 -11.62 -11.43 -11.47
N LYS A 88 -10.94 -12.42 -12.03
CA LYS A 88 -11.25 -13.86 -11.80
C LYS A 88 -11.09 -14.25 -10.33
N LEU A 89 -10.04 -13.77 -9.66
CA LEU A 89 -9.84 -14.00 -8.22
C LEU A 89 -10.96 -13.37 -7.38
N ILE A 90 -11.40 -12.16 -7.73
CA ILE A 90 -12.53 -11.49 -7.06
C ILE A 90 -13.80 -12.31 -7.25
N LEU A 91 -14.11 -12.72 -8.48
CA LEU A 91 -15.31 -13.53 -8.76
C LEU A 91 -15.28 -14.87 -8.01
N LEU A 92 -14.12 -15.53 -7.96
CA LEU A 92 -13.94 -16.77 -7.21
C LEU A 92 -14.14 -16.56 -5.71
N PHE A 93 -13.61 -15.48 -5.14
CA PHE A 93 -13.80 -15.17 -3.73
C PHE A 93 -15.28 -14.88 -3.42
N MET A 94 -15.94 -14.11 -4.28
CA MET A 94 -17.33 -13.71 -4.11
C MET A 94 -18.33 -14.83 -4.45
N SER A 95 -17.93 -15.90 -5.14
CA SER A 95 -18.80 -17.08 -5.32
C SER A 95 -19.03 -17.84 -4.01
N GLN A 96 -18.14 -17.67 -3.04
CA GLN A 96 -18.25 -18.27 -1.70
C GLN A 96 -18.88 -17.32 -0.68
N GLU A 97 -18.94 -16.01 -0.97
CA GLU A 97 -19.33 -14.97 -0.03
C GLU A 97 -20.30 -13.98 -0.71
N GLU A 98 -21.54 -13.90 -0.21
CA GLU A 98 -22.57 -13.00 -0.76
C GLU A 98 -22.16 -11.51 -0.63
N SER A 99 -21.48 -11.15 0.46
CA SER A 99 -20.84 -9.84 0.65
C SER A 99 -19.65 -9.94 1.60
N CYS A 100 -18.68 -9.03 1.47
CA CYS A 100 -17.50 -9.03 2.32
C CYS A 100 -16.95 -7.62 2.60
N PHE A 101 -16.15 -7.46 3.66
CA PHE A 101 -15.41 -6.22 3.86
C PHE A 101 -14.29 -6.08 2.81
N ILE A 102 -14.06 -4.86 2.33
CA ILE A 102 -12.98 -4.56 1.37
C ILE A 102 -11.60 -5.01 1.88
N THR A 103 -11.38 -4.98 3.19
CA THR A 103 -10.15 -5.44 3.84
C THR A 103 -9.98 -6.96 3.76
N LYS A 104 -11.07 -7.73 3.85
CA LYS A 104 -11.08 -9.19 3.74
C LYS A 104 -10.72 -9.62 2.31
N LEU A 105 -11.36 -9.01 1.31
CA LEU A 105 -11.01 -9.25 -0.10
C LEU A 105 -9.55 -8.89 -0.39
N ASN A 106 -9.06 -7.76 0.10
CA ASN A 106 -7.66 -7.37 -0.07
C ASN A 106 -6.68 -8.37 0.56
N GLN A 107 -7.00 -8.92 1.74
CA GLN A 107 -6.16 -9.96 2.35
C GLN A 107 -6.11 -11.22 1.49
N PHE A 108 -7.23 -11.61 0.88
CA PHE A 108 -7.26 -12.73 -0.06
C PHE A 108 -6.38 -12.46 -1.29
N LEU A 109 -6.49 -11.29 -1.90
CA LEU A 109 -5.65 -10.93 -3.06
C LEU A 109 -4.15 -10.88 -2.72
N LEU A 110 -3.79 -10.32 -1.56
CA LEU A 110 -2.40 -10.31 -1.08
C LEU A 110 -1.83 -11.72 -0.89
N ARG A 111 -2.62 -12.66 -0.38
CA ARG A 111 -2.21 -14.08 -0.25
C ARG A 111 -1.98 -14.74 -1.61
N ASN A 112 -2.66 -14.25 -2.65
CA ASN A 112 -2.50 -14.70 -4.03
C ASN A 112 -1.45 -13.85 -4.80
N GLY A 113 -0.57 -13.13 -4.10
CA GLY A 113 0.56 -12.41 -4.68
C GLY A 113 0.25 -11.02 -5.24
N PHE A 114 -1.01 -10.55 -5.13
CA PHE A 114 -1.43 -9.27 -5.67
C PHE A 114 -1.35 -8.14 -4.63
N ASP A 115 -0.60 -7.07 -4.94
CA ASP A 115 -0.50 -5.87 -4.11
C ASP A 115 -0.74 -4.59 -4.94
N TYR A 116 -1.91 -3.96 -4.72
CA TYR A 116 -2.33 -2.76 -5.42
C TYR A 116 -1.35 -1.58 -5.28
N ARG A 117 -0.52 -1.55 -4.22
CA ARG A 117 0.45 -0.47 -3.97
C ARG A 117 1.61 -0.44 -4.96
N LYS A 118 1.85 -1.55 -5.67
CA LYS A 118 2.84 -1.66 -6.75
C LYS A 118 2.45 -0.83 -7.98
N TYR A 119 1.16 -0.54 -8.14
CA TYR A 119 0.61 0.23 -9.26
C TYR A 119 0.31 1.69 -8.88
N GLY A 120 0.94 2.23 -7.84
CA GLY A 120 0.83 3.64 -7.46
C GLY A 120 -0.38 4.03 -6.59
N PHE A 121 -1.30 3.11 -6.32
CA PHE A 121 -2.47 3.38 -5.50
C PHE A 121 -2.13 3.50 -4.01
N GLN A 122 -2.53 4.64 -3.40
CA GLN A 122 -2.32 4.89 -1.97
C GLN A 122 -3.48 4.41 -1.08
N LYS A 123 -4.70 4.40 -1.62
CA LYS A 123 -5.93 4.07 -0.88
C LYS A 123 -6.61 2.86 -1.50
N LEU A 124 -6.87 1.85 -0.65
CA LEU A 124 -7.51 0.60 -1.05
C LEU A 124 -8.85 0.81 -1.76
N LYS A 125 -9.72 1.64 -1.17
CA LYS A 125 -11.04 1.94 -1.75
C LYS A 125 -10.92 2.62 -3.12
N GLY A 126 -9.91 3.49 -3.30
CA GLY A 126 -9.67 4.17 -4.58
C GLY A 126 -9.32 3.17 -5.68
N PHE A 127 -8.40 2.24 -5.39
CA PHE A 127 -8.02 1.18 -6.32
C PHE A 127 -9.22 0.36 -6.82
N PHE A 128 -10.03 -0.18 -5.90
CA PHE A 128 -11.16 -1.02 -6.29
C PHE A 128 -12.25 -0.26 -7.06
N ILE A 129 -12.50 1.01 -6.71
CA ILE A 129 -13.47 1.83 -7.47
C ILE A 129 -12.95 2.09 -8.88
N GLU A 130 -11.68 2.45 -9.02
CA GLU A 130 -11.14 2.80 -10.34
C GLU A 130 -11.04 1.58 -11.26
N GLN A 131 -10.69 0.42 -10.71
CA GLN A 131 -10.34 -0.76 -11.51
C GLN A 131 -11.46 -1.80 -11.61
N PHE A 132 -12.39 -1.83 -10.65
CA PHE A 132 -13.40 -2.90 -10.53
C PHE A 132 -14.81 -2.41 -10.22
N ALA A 133 -15.12 -1.14 -10.46
CA ALA A 133 -16.49 -0.63 -10.33
C ALA A 133 -17.48 -1.20 -11.36
N ASP A 134 -16.99 -1.88 -12.40
CA ASP A 134 -17.79 -2.65 -13.35
C ASP A 134 -18.25 -4.01 -12.77
N VAL A 135 -17.57 -4.52 -11.73
CA VAL A 135 -17.84 -5.83 -11.12
C VAL A 135 -18.40 -5.73 -9.71
N LEU A 136 -17.94 -4.73 -8.95
CA LEU A 136 -18.23 -4.60 -7.52
C LEU A 136 -19.17 -3.44 -7.23
N ARG A 137 -20.10 -3.69 -6.31
CA ARG A 137 -20.89 -2.67 -5.64
C ARG A 137 -20.23 -2.33 -4.30
N PHE A 138 -20.23 -1.05 -3.95
CA PHE A 138 -19.61 -0.53 -2.74
C PHE A 138 -20.66 0.07 -1.82
N GLU A 139 -20.85 -0.53 -0.65
CA GLU A 139 -21.73 0.00 0.39
C GLU A 139 -20.90 0.47 1.58
N THR A 140 -21.29 1.58 2.20
CA THR A 140 -20.69 2.03 3.46
C THR A 140 -21.63 1.65 4.58
N LYS A 141 -21.17 0.80 5.49
CA LYS A 141 -21.92 0.37 6.68
C LYS A 141 -21.18 0.81 7.93
N GLU A 142 -21.91 1.30 8.92
CA GLU A 142 -21.34 1.67 10.20
C GLU A 142 -21.22 0.44 11.09
N TYR A 143 -20.00 0.15 11.57
CA TYR A 143 -19.73 -0.92 12.52
C TYR A 143 -18.98 -0.33 13.72
N ASN A 144 -19.60 -0.39 14.91
CA ASN A 144 -19.06 0.17 16.15
C ASN A 144 -18.68 1.66 16.03
N GLY A 145 -19.50 2.47 15.35
CA GLY A 145 -19.23 3.91 15.14
C GLY A 145 -18.19 4.20 14.06
N VAL A 146 -17.67 3.18 13.37
CA VAL A 146 -16.66 3.33 12.33
C VAL A 146 -17.26 2.96 10.97
N PRO A 147 -17.24 3.87 9.97
CA PRO A 147 -17.70 3.54 8.63
C PRO A 147 -16.75 2.54 7.97
N GLN A 148 -17.29 1.40 7.54
CA GLN A 148 -16.57 0.35 6.82
C GLN A 148 -17.17 0.16 5.43
N THR A 149 -16.32 -0.17 4.46
CA THR A 149 -16.76 -0.47 3.08
C THR A 149 -16.99 -1.97 2.93
N VAL A 150 -18.24 -2.32 2.61
CA VAL A 150 -18.69 -3.66 2.27
C VAL A 150 -18.85 -3.76 0.76
N LEU A 151 -18.42 -4.89 0.21
CA LEU A 151 -18.44 -5.21 -1.21
C LEU A 151 -19.46 -6.30 -1.47
N SER A 152 -20.17 -6.18 -2.58
CA SER A 152 -21.01 -7.23 -3.18
C SER A 152 -20.83 -7.23 -4.70
N LEU A 153 -21.23 -8.29 -5.38
CA LEU A 153 -21.20 -8.33 -6.84
C LEU A 153 -22.30 -7.45 -7.43
N LEU A 154 -22.00 -6.76 -8.53
CA LEU A 154 -23.01 -6.03 -9.30
C LEU A 154 -23.99 -6.97 -9.99
N ASP A 155 -23.47 -8.05 -10.58
CA ASP A 155 -24.25 -9.13 -11.17
C ASP A 155 -23.94 -10.46 -10.45
N PRO A 156 -24.85 -10.96 -9.59
CA PRO A 156 -24.69 -12.25 -8.92
C PRO A 156 -24.58 -13.44 -9.90
N GLY A 157 -25.09 -13.30 -11.13
CA GLY A 157 -24.98 -14.32 -12.18
C GLY A 157 -23.56 -14.47 -12.74
N ALA A 158 -22.67 -13.50 -12.54
CA ALA A 158 -21.31 -13.52 -13.07
C ALA A 158 -20.42 -14.65 -12.51
N THR A 159 -20.81 -15.28 -11.40
CA THR A 159 -20.10 -16.44 -10.82
C THR A 159 -20.51 -17.77 -11.46
N SER A 160 -21.65 -17.83 -12.15
CA SER A 160 -22.20 -19.07 -12.75
C SER A 160 -21.46 -19.54 -14.01
N THR A 161 -20.65 -18.67 -14.61
CA THR A 161 -19.79 -18.97 -15.77
C THR A 161 -18.35 -19.30 -15.37
N LEU A 162 -18.01 -19.20 -14.08
CA LEU A 162 -16.71 -19.59 -13.57
C LEU A 162 -16.66 -21.12 -13.40
N ASP A 163 -15.75 -21.77 -14.11
CA ASP A 163 -15.33 -23.13 -13.75
C ASP A 163 -14.48 -23.06 -12.47
N THR A 164 -15.18 -23.08 -11.33
CA THR A 164 -14.58 -22.92 -10.00
C THR A 164 -13.65 -24.08 -9.65
N ASP A 165 -13.92 -25.29 -10.14
CA ASP A 165 -13.16 -26.49 -9.83
C ASP A 165 -11.78 -26.43 -10.50
N THR A 166 -11.73 -26.06 -11.79
CA THR A 166 -10.47 -25.89 -12.52
C THR A 166 -9.62 -24.73 -11.98
N LEU A 167 -10.25 -23.66 -11.48
CA LEU A 167 -9.53 -22.51 -10.91
C LEU A 167 -8.97 -22.80 -9.51
N MET A 168 -9.74 -23.50 -8.67
CA MET A 168 -9.29 -23.90 -7.33
C MET A 168 -8.16 -24.93 -7.40
N GLU A 169 -8.18 -25.85 -8.37
CA GLU A 169 -7.09 -26.78 -8.62
C GLU A 169 -5.80 -26.04 -9.02
N LYS A 170 -5.88 -25.08 -9.94
CA LYS A 170 -4.73 -24.26 -10.36
C LYS A 170 -4.18 -23.36 -9.25
N LEU A 171 -5.03 -22.81 -8.39
CA LEU A 171 -4.60 -22.02 -7.24
C LEU A 171 -3.92 -22.88 -6.18
N SER A 172 -4.43 -24.09 -5.94
CA SER A 172 -3.82 -25.05 -5.02
C SER A 172 -2.40 -25.43 -5.47
N VAL A 173 -2.19 -25.62 -6.77
CA VAL A 173 -0.87 -25.88 -7.37
C VAL A 173 0.08 -24.68 -7.21
N LEU A 174 -0.38 -23.46 -7.48
CA LEU A 174 0.43 -22.23 -7.31
C LEU A 174 0.83 -21.96 -5.85
N THR A 175 -0.04 -22.30 -4.89
CA THR A 175 0.29 -22.19 -3.45
C THR A 175 1.26 -23.28 -2.98
N ALA A 176 1.30 -24.44 -3.65
CA ALA A 176 2.25 -25.52 -3.34
C ALA A 176 3.66 -25.22 -3.89
N GLU A 177 3.76 -24.51 -5.03
CA GLU A 177 5.03 -24.13 -5.64
C GLU A 177 5.71 -22.91 -4.98
N THR A 178 4.95 -22.09 -4.25
CA THR A 178 5.46 -20.89 -3.56
C THR A 178 5.79 -21.11 -2.08
N GLY A 179 6.08 -22.37 -1.70
CA GLY A 179 6.38 -22.79 -0.33
C GLY A 179 7.21 -21.79 0.49
N TYR A 180 6.52 -20.96 1.27
CA TYR A 180 7.07 -20.25 2.42
C TYR A 180 6.68 -21.06 3.66
N TYR A 181 7.67 -21.78 4.19
CA TYR A 181 7.68 -22.26 5.57
C TYR A 181 7.67 -21.09 6.55
#